data_AF-A0A8T5T6D4-F1
#
_entry.id   AF-A0A8T5T6D4-F1
#
_cell.length_a   1.000
_cell.length_b   1.000
_cell.length_c   1.000
_cell.angle_alpha   90.00
_cell.angle_beta   90.00
_cell.angle_gamma   90.00
#
_symmetry.space_group_name_H-M   'P 1'
#
loop_
_entity.id
_entity.type
_entity.pdbx_description
1 polymer ?
#
loop_
_entity_poly.entity_id
_entity_poly.type
_entity_poly.pdbx_seq_one_letter_code
_entity_poly.pdbx_strand_id
1 'polypeptide(L)'
;MFMEEPLSKEKIVAYIIDKVEDLGFSVEKRRVISFINNFYEKFNRLPGDKEIKPIILSYMKICKEEEENQLEEMIDVLDEEDFNHGIFSKELYKDMLNGFMPDGDILIIPKPEGRRVCPICGDSNLYKIHEMTDKSDVLCAYPRIYGKKYSCDQCGVLWKEK
;
A
#
# COMPACT_ATOMS: atom_id res chain seq x y z
N MET A 1 11.35 -50.28 -6.37
CA MET A 1 12.32 -49.55 -7.21
C MET A 1 11.58 -48.34 -7.76
N PHE A 2 11.56 -47.23 -7.01
CA PHE A 2 10.89 -46.01 -7.45
C PHE A 2 11.85 -45.31 -8.41
N MET A 3 11.54 -45.38 -9.71
CA MET A 3 12.25 -44.55 -10.69
C MET A 3 11.78 -43.12 -10.44
N GLU A 4 12.65 -42.29 -9.89
CA GLU A 4 12.46 -40.84 -9.87
C GLU A 4 12.40 -40.38 -11.33
N GLU A 5 11.22 -39.99 -11.79
CA GLU A 5 11.04 -39.39 -13.11
C GLU A 5 12.01 -38.22 -13.27
N PRO A 6 12.62 -38.03 -14.45
CA PRO A 6 13.45 -36.86 -14.69
C PRO A 6 12.59 -35.61 -14.48
N LEU A 7 12.93 -34.84 -13.45
CA LEU A 7 12.34 -33.53 -13.17
C LEU A 7 12.52 -32.68 -14.43
N SER A 8 11.48 -32.59 -15.26
CA SER A 8 11.52 -31.75 -16.44
C SER A 8 11.69 -30.30 -16.00
N LYS A 9 12.45 -29.54 -16.78
CA LYS A 9 12.66 -28.10 -16.56
C LYS A 9 11.35 -27.35 -16.32
N GLU A 10 10.30 -27.76 -17.02
CA GLU A 10 8.95 -27.19 -16.89
C GLU A 10 8.32 -27.47 -15.53
N LYS A 11 8.50 -28.68 -14.97
CA LYS A 11 8.01 -29.02 -13.61
C LYS A 11 8.69 -28.17 -12.54
N ILE A 12 10.00 -27.91 -12.66
CA ILE A 12 10.73 -27.06 -11.70
C ILE A 12 10.26 -25.61 -11.78
N VAL A 13 10.09 -25.08 -13.00
CA VAL A 13 9.57 -23.73 -13.21
C VAL A 13 8.17 -23.59 -12.63
N ALA A 14 7.28 -24.55 -12.91
CA ALA A 14 5.93 -24.57 -12.37
C ALA A 14 5.95 -24.61 -10.83
N TYR A 15 6.77 -25.48 -10.24
CA TYR A 15 6.90 -25.59 -8.79
C TYR A 15 7.38 -24.29 -8.11
N ILE A 16 8.34 -23.58 -8.72
CA ILE A 16 8.80 -22.29 -8.21
C ILE A 16 7.67 -21.26 -8.26
N ILE A 17 6.91 -21.20 -9.36
CA ILE A 17 5.80 -20.26 -9.52
C ILE A 17 4.71 -20.54 -8.49
N ASP A 18 4.25 -21.79 -8.41
CA ASP A 18 3.22 -22.23 -7.45
C ASP A 18 3.62 -21.85 -6.02
N LYS A 19 4.88 -22.10 -5.64
CA LYS A 19 5.37 -21.79 -4.29
C LYS A 19 5.47 -20.29 -4.00
N VAL A 20 5.71 -19.46 -5.02
CA VAL A 20 5.75 -18.01 -4.85
C VAL A 20 4.33 -17.44 -4.79
N GLU A 21 3.41 -17.96 -5.60
CA GLU A 21 1.98 -17.62 -5.57
C GLU A 21 1.30 -18.05 -4.27
N ASP A 22 1.62 -19.25 -3.73
CA ASP A 22 1.20 -19.73 -2.41
C ASP A 22 1.57 -18.73 -1.28
N LEU A 23 2.65 -17.97 -1.48
CA LEU A 23 3.14 -16.99 -0.51
C LEU A 23 2.59 -15.58 -0.76
N GLY A 24 1.70 -15.42 -1.75
CA GLY A 24 1.00 -14.17 -2.06
C GLY A 24 1.72 -13.25 -3.05
N PHE A 25 2.81 -13.69 -3.68
CA PHE A 25 3.56 -12.89 -4.65
C PHE A 25 3.31 -13.37 -6.08
N SER A 26 3.29 -12.44 -7.04
CA SER A 26 3.19 -12.75 -8.46
C SER A 26 4.55 -12.63 -9.14
N VAL A 27 4.96 -13.66 -9.87
CA VAL A 27 6.22 -13.66 -10.62
C VAL A 27 6.00 -14.06 -12.07
N GLU A 28 6.60 -13.32 -12.99
CA GLU A 28 6.56 -13.66 -14.40
C GLU A 28 7.30 -14.96 -14.71
N LYS A 29 6.59 -15.89 -15.35
CA LYS A 29 7.14 -17.16 -15.83
C LYS A 29 8.40 -17.00 -16.68
N ARG A 30 8.51 -15.93 -17.49
CA ARG A 30 9.69 -15.63 -18.32
C ARG A 30 10.94 -15.42 -17.46
N ARG A 31 10.80 -14.73 -16.34
CA ARG A 31 11.89 -14.39 -15.40
C ARG A 31 12.45 -15.66 -14.76
N VAL A 32 11.57 -16.56 -14.33
CA VAL A 32 11.96 -17.88 -13.78
C VAL A 32 12.64 -18.75 -14.83
N ILE A 33 12.11 -18.79 -16.06
CA ILE A 33 12.74 -19.55 -17.16
C ILE A 33 14.15 -19.04 -17.46
N SER A 34 14.34 -17.71 -17.53
CA SER A 34 15.65 -17.11 -17.76
C SER A 34 16.64 -17.47 -16.65
N PHE A 35 16.21 -17.42 -15.39
CA PHE A 35 17.04 -17.83 -14.27
C PHE A 35 17.47 -19.30 -14.35
N ILE A 36 16.53 -20.20 -14.66
CA ILE A 36 16.84 -21.63 -14.81
C ILE A 36 17.75 -21.89 -16.00
N ASN A 37 17.62 -21.15 -17.09
CA ASN A 37 18.55 -21.22 -18.23
C ASN A 37 19.96 -20.81 -17.81
N ASN A 38 20.11 -19.66 -17.16
CA ASN A 38 21.40 -19.17 -16.68
C ASN A 38 22.03 -20.14 -15.66
N PHE A 39 21.20 -20.76 -14.82
CA PHE A 39 21.64 -21.78 -13.88
C PHE A 39 22.16 -23.03 -14.61
N TYR A 40 21.42 -23.51 -15.61
CA TYR A 40 21.80 -24.66 -16.41
C TYR A 40 23.08 -24.40 -17.20
N GLU A 41 23.24 -23.23 -17.82
CA GLU A 41 24.47 -22.85 -18.53
C GLU A 41 25.68 -22.80 -17.61
N LYS A 42 25.50 -22.35 -16.35
CA LYS A 42 26.60 -22.21 -15.40
C LYS A 42 27.01 -23.53 -14.74
N PHE A 43 26.06 -24.41 -14.45
CA PHE A 43 26.30 -25.62 -13.65
C PHE A 43 26.10 -26.93 -14.43
N ASN A 44 25.64 -26.87 -15.69
CA ASN A 44 25.28 -28.02 -16.53
C ASN A 44 24.33 -29.01 -15.84
N ARG A 45 23.49 -28.52 -14.91
CA ARG A 45 22.51 -29.32 -14.16
C ARG A 45 21.31 -28.45 -13.78
N LEU A 46 20.23 -29.10 -13.37
CA LEU A 46 19.05 -28.43 -12.82
C LEU A 46 19.22 -28.18 -11.30
N PRO A 47 18.52 -27.18 -10.73
CA PRO A 47 18.53 -26.93 -9.30
C PRO A 47 17.88 -28.10 -8.55
N GLY A 48 18.50 -28.53 -7.44
CA GLY A 48 17.89 -29.49 -6.53
C GLY A 48 17.01 -28.82 -5.47
N ASP A 49 16.23 -29.59 -4.72
CA ASP A 49 15.29 -29.08 -3.71
C ASP A 49 15.91 -28.13 -2.67
N LYS A 50 17.17 -28.37 -2.31
CA LYS A 50 17.92 -27.52 -1.37
C LYS A 50 18.23 -26.14 -1.92
N GLU A 51 18.32 -26.00 -3.24
CA GLU A 51 18.66 -24.76 -3.93
C GLU A 51 17.40 -24.02 -4.38
N ILE A 52 16.30 -24.75 -4.61
CA ILE A 52 15.00 -24.17 -4.94
C ILE A 52 14.49 -23.25 -3.82
N LYS A 53 14.67 -23.63 -2.54
CA LYS A 53 14.26 -22.79 -1.41
C LYS A 53 14.92 -21.40 -1.41
N PRO A 54 16.26 -21.27 -1.48
CA PRO A 54 16.93 -19.98 -1.66
C PRO A 54 16.46 -19.20 -2.88
N ILE A 55 16.20 -19.87 -4.01
CA ILE A 55 15.71 -19.23 -5.23
C ILE A 55 14.34 -18.56 -4.95
N ILE A 56 13.41 -19.27 -4.33
CA ILE A 56 12.09 -18.73 -3.96
C ILE A 56 12.26 -17.52 -3.03
N LEU A 57 13.07 -17.63 -1.98
CA LEU A 57 13.32 -16.51 -1.05
C LEU A 57 13.91 -15.28 -1.73
N SER A 58 14.79 -15.48 -2.73
CA SER A 58 15.33 -14.38 -3.51
C SER A 58 14.26 -13.66 -4.33
N TYR A 59 13.34 -14.41 -4.95
CA TYR A 59 12.22 -13.82 -5.67
C TYR A 59 11.27 -13.06 -4.75
N MET A 60 10.97 -13.59 -3.55
CA MET A 60 10.17 -12.87 -2.56
C MET A 60 10.78 -11.52 -2.18
N LYS A 61 12.10 -11.47 -2.00
CA LYS A 61 12.80 -10.22 -1.66
C LYS A 61 12.71 -9.21 -2.80
N ILE A 62 12.93 -9.66 -4.04
CA ILE A 62 12.84 -8.81 -5.24
C ILE A 62 11.41 -8.27 -5.41
N CYS A 63 10.39 -9.12 -5.24
CA CYS A 63 8.99 -8.67 -5.36
C CYS A 63 8.64 -7.62 -4.31
N LYS A 64 9.08 -7.79 -3.06
CA LYS A 64 8.85 -6.78 -2.00
C LYS A 64 9.54 -5.45 -2.29
N GLU A 65 10.81 -5.50 -2.72
CA GLU A 65 11.56 -4.29 -3.10
C GLU A 65 10.91 -3.60 -4.32
N GLU A 66 10.38 -4.35 -5.28
CA GLU A 66 9.64 -3.81 -6.43
C GLU A 66 8.32 -3.14 -6.00
N GLU A 67 7.57 -3.72 -5.08
CA GLU A 67 6.35 -3.13 -4.51
C GLU A 67 6.65 -1.84 -3.73
N GLU A 68 7.69 -1.84 -2.89
CA GLU A 68 8.12 -0.66 -2.13
C GLU A 68 8.60 0.48 -3.05
N ASN A 69 9.37 0.16 -4.10
CA ASN A 69 9.84 1.14 -5.07
C ASN A 69 8.67 1.73 -5.88
N GLN A 70 7.72 0.91 -6.32
CA GLN A 70 6.52 1.40 -7.01
C GLN A 70 5.70 2.35 -6.13
N LEU A 71 5.57 2.03 -4.84
CA LEU A 71 4.90 2.89 -3.88
C LEU A 71 5.63 4.23 -3.72
N GLU A 72 6.96 4.20 -3.63
CA GLU A 72 7.78 5.41 -3.49
C GLU A 72 7.70 6.29 -4.75
N GLU A 73 7.78 5.70 -5.95
CA GLU A 73 7.58 6.40 -7.22
C GLU A 73 6.17 7.01 -7.32
N MET A 74 5.13 6.29 -6.92
CA MET A 74 3.76 6.82 -6.92
C MET A 74 3.59 8.01 -5.97
N ILE A 75 4.31 8.03 -4.85
CA ILE A 75 4.25 9.14 -3.91
C ILE A 75 5.06 10.33 -4.43
N ASP A 76 6.19 10.12 -5.07
CA ASP A 76 7.02 11.21 -5.60
C ASP A 76 6.41 11.90 -6.83
N VAL A 77 5.44 11.26 -7.50
CA VAL A 77 4.63 11.85 -8.59
C VAL A 77 3.48 12.72 -8.05
N LEU A 78 3.18 12.67 -6.75
CA LEU A 78 2.24 13.62 -6.13
C LEU A 78 2.93 14.99 -5.99
N ASP A 79 2.50 15.96 -6.80
CA ASP A 79 3.10 17.29 -6.88
C ASP A 79 3.18 17.99 -5.50
N GLU A 80 4.30 18.69 -5.22
CA GLU A 80 4.46 19.53 -4.03
C GLU A 80 3.37 20.63 -3.91
N GLU A 81 2.67 20.95 -5.01
CA GLU A 81 1.59 21.92 -5.05
C GLU A 81 0.30 21.43 -4.34
N ASP A 82 0.05 20.12 -4.30
CA ASP A 82 -1.10 19.52 -3.60
C ASP A 82 -0.87 19.49 -2.07
N PHE A 83 0.40 19.43 -1.63
CA PHE A 83 0.77 19.48 -0.22
C PHE A 83 0.62 20.89 0.37
N ASN A 84 0.78 21.94 -0.44
CA ASN A 84 0.65 23.34 -0.01
C ASN A 84 -0.79 23.76 0.32
N HIS A 85 -1.81 22.97 -0.04
CA HIS A 85 -3.20 23.20 0.36
C HIS A 85 -3.61 22.47 1.66
N GLY A 86 -2.67 21.83 2.36
CA GLY A 86 -2.89 21.26 3.69
C GLY A 86 -3.63 19.92 3.71
N ILE A 87 -3.48 19.10 2.65
CA ILE A 87 -4.39 17.97 2.42
C ILE A 87 -3.84 16.61 2.86
N PHE A 88 -2.53 16.36 2.91
CA PHE A 88 -2.00 15.08 3.44
C PHE A 88 -0.55 15.16 3.92
N SER A 89 -0.18 14.46 4.98
CA SER A 89 1.25 14.13 5.21
C SER A 89 1.61 12.89 4.39
N LYS A 90 2.86 12.82 3.90
CA LYS A 90 3.40 11.64 3.15
C LYS A 90 3.16 10.33 3.93
N GLU A 91 3.09 10.42 5.25
CA GLU A 91 2.85 9.32 6.19
C GLU A 91 1.39 8.84 6.16
N LEU A 92 0.41 9.75 6.18
CA LEU A 92 -1.02 9.38 6.20
C LEU A 92 -1.47 8.72 4.89
N TYR A 93 -0.88 9.12 3.76
CA TYR A 93 -1.15 8.50 2.46
C TYR A 93 -0.59 7.08 2.37
N LYS A 94 0.60 6.84 2.94
CA LYS A 94 1.17 5.49 3.09
C LYS A 94 0.25 4.59 3.93
N ASP A 95 -0.30 5.12 5.03
CA ASP A 95 -1.22 4.35 5.88
C ASP A 95 -2.51 3.99 5.13
N MET A 96 -3.07 4.90 4.31
CA MET A 96 -4.25 4.62 3.49
C MET A 96 -4.00 3.60 2.38
N LEU A 97 -2.85 3.68 1.69
CA LEU A 97 -2.46 2.69 0.68
C LEU A 97 -2.21 1.31 1.30
N ASN A 98 -1.73 1.26 2.54
CA ASN A 98 -1.58 0.03 3.32
C ASN A 98 -2.90 -0.51 3.89
N GLY A 99 -4.06 0.09 3.54
CA GLY A 99 -5.37 -0.36 3.97
C GLY A 99 -5.73 0.01 5.41
N PHE A 100 -4.92 0.82 6.09
CA PHE A 100 -5.25 1.41 7.37
C PHE A 100 -6.09 2.67 7.15
N MET A 101 -7.41 2.49 7.07
CA MET A 101 -8.32 3.57 7.45
C MET A 101 -8.31 3.61 8.98
N PRO A 102 -7.92 4.72 9.62
CA PRO A 102 -8.02 4.81 11.06
C PRO A 102 -9.51 4.79 11.43
N ASP A 103 -10.00 3.63 11.86
CA ASP A 103 -11.36 3.45 12.32
C ASP A 103 -11.58 4.32 13.57
N GLY A 104 -12.18 5.49 13.37
CA GLY A 104 -12.66 6.36 14.44
C GLY A 104 -11.69 7.41 14.96
N ASP A 105 -10.45 7.49 14.47
CA ASP A 105 -9.56 8.60 14.85
C ASP A 105 -9.88 9.86 14.05
N ILE A 106 -9.95 10.98 14.77
CA ILE A 106 -10.28 12.28 14.17
C ILE A 106 -8.99 12.93 13.66
N LEU A 107 -8.89 13.12 12.35
CA LEU A 107 -7.75 13.80 11.74
C LEU A 107 -7.71 15.28 12.14
N ILE A 108 -6.53 15.85 12.34
CA ILE A 108 -6.36 17.28 12.64
C ILE A 108 -5.62 17.91 11.47
N ILE A 109 -6.30 18.78 10.73
CA ILE A 109 -5.75 19.47 9.55
C ILE A 109 -5.68 20.98 9.80
N PRO A 110 -4.77 21.71 9.14
CA PRO A 110 -4.82 23.16 9.14
C PRO A 110 -6.10 23.64 8.45
N LYS A 111 -6.62 24.79 8.88
CA LYS A 111 -7.77 25.41 8.21
C LYS A 111 -7.47 25.69 6.73
N PRO A 112 -8.23 25.12 5.78
CA PRO A 112 -7.97 25.34 4.36
C PRO A 112 -8.32 26.77 3.94
N GLU A 113 -7.53 27.36 3.05
CA GLU A 113 -7.85 28.62 2.41
C GLU A 113 -8.85 28.38 1.26
N GLY A 114 -10.11 28.78 1.46
CA GLY A 114 -11.15 28.69 0.43
C GLY A 114 -12.26 27.69 0.74
N ARG A 115 -12.72 26.95 -0.29
CA ARG A 115 -13.82 25.99 -0.14
C ARG A 115 -13.30 24.75 0.57
N ARG A 116 -14.06 24.26 1.57
CA ARG A 116 -13.72 23.01 2.26
C ARG A 116 -13.73 21.84 1.30
N VAL A 117 -12.68 21.04 1.39
CA VAL A 117 -12.48 19.82 0.63
C VAL A 117 -12.27 18.69 1.62
N CYS A 118 -12.81 17.51 1.33
CA CYS A 118 -12.50 16.34 2.13
C CYS A 118 -11.00 16.05 2.05
N PRO A 119 -10.29 15.89 3.18
CA PRO A 119 -8.86 15.61 3.16
C PRO A 119 -8.57 14.30 2.44
N ILE A 120 -9.48 13.31 2.50
CA ILE A 120 -9.23 11.99 1.90
C ILE A 120 -9.59 11.90 0.42
N CYS A 121 -10.85 12.13 0.09
CA CYS A 121 -11.34 11.88 -1.27
C CYS A 121 -11.26 13.11 -2.18
N GLY A 122 -10.81 14.26 -1.69
CA GLY A 122 -10.73 15.47 -2.49
C GLY A 122 -12.10 16.04 -2.91
N ASP A 123 -13.21 15.50 -2.39
CA ASP A 123 -14.54 16.00 -2.73
C ASP A 123 -14.74 17.40 -2.14
N SER A 124 -15.07 18.36 -3.01
CA SER A 124 -15.43 19.73 -2.64
C SER A 124 -16.96 19.94 -2.55
N ASN A 125 -17.74 18.87 -2.67
CA ASN A 125 -19.20 18.93 -2.62
C ASN A 125 -19.67 19.12 -1.17
N LEU A 126 -20.16 20.32 -0.85
CA LEU A 126 -20.64 20.66 0.49
C LEU A 126 -21.76 19.74 1.00
N TYR A 127 -22.59 19.18 0.12
CA TYR A 127 -23.68 18.30 0.56
C TYR A 127 -23.19 16.96 1.11
N LYS A 128 -21.95 16.57 0.78
CA LYS A 128 -21.30 15.36 1.29
C LYS A 128 -20.44 15.61 2.52
N ILE A 129 -20.23 16.88 2.92
CA ILE A 129 -19.42 17.26 4.08
C ILE A 129 -20.35 17.77 5.17
N HIS A 130 -20.52 16.98 6.22
CA HIS A 130 -21.36 17.35 7.34
C HIS A 130 -20.53 17.98 8.46
N GLU A 131 -20.94 19.17 8.89
CA GLU A 131 -20.38 19.84 10.06
C GLU A 131 -21.10 19.35 11.32
N MET A 132 -20.33 18.93 12.32
CA MET A 132 -20.83 18.45 13.61
C MET A 132 -20.10 19.15 14.75
N THR A 133 -20.79 19.32 15.88
CA THR A 133 -20.17 19.82 17.11
C THR A 133 -19.29 18.74 17.73
N ASP A 134 -18.06 19.11 18.06
CA ASP A 134 -17.16 18.24 18.78
C ASP A 134 -17.17 18.52 20.28
N LYS A 135 -17.80 17.62 21.03
CA LYS A 135 -17.90 17.74 22.49
C LYS A 135 -16.58 17.47 23.22
N SER A 136 -15.58 16.90 22.53
CA SER A 136 -14.25 16.66 23.10
C SER A 136 -13.37 17.92 23.10
N ASP A 137 -13.68 18.91 22.27
CA ASP A 137 -12.94 20.16 22.16
C ASP A 137 -13.76 21.33 22.72
N VAL A 138 -13.37 21.86 23.88
CA VAL A 138 -14.06 22.97 24.55
C VAL A 138 -13.28 24.26 24.35
N LEU A 139 -13.79 25.12 23.47
CA LEU A 139 -13.16 26.42 23.16
C LEU A 139 -13.41 27.47 24.26
N CYS A 140 -14.57 27.42 24.90
CA CYS A 140 -14.92 28.30 26.01
C CYS A 140 -15.75 27.56 27.05
N ALA A 141 -15.41 27.69 28.33
CA ALA A 141 -16.14 27.04 29.41
C ALA A 141 -17.45 27.77 29.75
N TYR A 142 -17.49 29.11 29.63
CA TYR A 142 -18.68 29.92 29.92
C TYR A 142 -18.71 31.23 29.09
N PRO A 143 -19.70 31.43 28.21
CA PRO A 143 -20.71 30.45 27.78
C PRO A 143 -20.04 29.22 27.15
N ARG A 144 -20.66 28.05 27.30
CA ARG A 144 -20.05 26.80 26.84
C ARG A 144 -20.03 26.73 25.31
N ILE A 145 -18.84 26.80 24.73
CA ILE A 145 -18.62 26.75 23.28
C ILE A 145 -17.71 25.56 22.97
N TYR A 146 -18.14 24.77 21.99
CA TYR A 146 -17.43 23.59 21.54
C TYR A 146 -16.79 23.83 20.17
N GLY A 147 -15.72 23.09 19.88
CA GLY A 147 -15.10 23.02 18.57
C GLY A 147 -16.00 22.36 17.53
N LYS A 148 -15.57 22.45 16.28
CA LYS A 148 -16.25 21.81 15.14
C LYS A 148 -15.42 20.65 14.63
N LYS A 149 -16.10 19.59 14.22
CA LYS A 149 -15.54 18.50 13.43
C LYS A 149 -16.37 18.30 12.17
N TYR A 150 -15.79 17.68 11.17
CA TYR A 150 -16.41 17.43 9.88
C TYR A 150 -16.39 15.95 9.58
N SER A 151 -17.40 15.48 8.85
CA SER A 151 -17.49 14.11 8.36
C SER A 151 -17.76 14.09 6.86
N CYS A 152 -17.08 13.20 6.13
CA CYS A 152 -17.35 12.97 4.71
C CYS A 152 -18.29 11.77 4.54
N ASP A 153 -19.37 11.94 3.79
CA ASP A 153 -20.33 10.87 3.47
C ASP A 153 -19.75 9.82 2.48
N GLN A 154 -18.75 10.20 1.68
CA GLN A 154 -18.16 9.31 0.68
C GLN A 154 -17.12 8.35 1.26
N CYS A 155 -16.18 8.85 2.05
CA CYS A 155 -15.10 8.03 2.63
C CYS A 155 -15.25 7.79 4.14
N GLY A 156 -16.25 8.39 4.80
CA GLY A 156 -16.50 8.21 6.23
C GLY A 156 -15.53 8.93 7.16
N VAL A 157 -14.52 9.63 6.64
CA VAL A 157 -13.48 10.26 7.46
C VAL A 157 -14.03 11.37 8.35
N LEU A 158 -13.49 11.43 9.57
CA LEU A 158 -13.72 12.48 10.54
C LEU A 158 -12.47 13.35 10.67
N TRP A 159 -12.62 14.68 10.60
CA TRP A 159 -11.50 15.59 10.81
C TRP A 159 -11.90 16.87 11.57
N LYS A 160 -10.91 17.57 12.11
CA LYS A 160 -11.00 18.89 12.74
C LYS A 160 -10.03 19.84 12.04
N GLU A 161 -10.44 21.10 11.95
CA GLU A 161 -9.60 22.19 11.47
C GLU A 161 -8.96 22.88 12.69
N LYS A 162 -7.64 23.05 12.70
CA LYS A 162 -6.89 23.80 13.72
C LYS A 162 -6.33 25.10 13.17
#